data_AF-A0A378BSA2-F1
#
_entry.id   AF-A0A378BSA2-F1
#
_cell.length_a   1.000
_cell.length_b   1.000
_cell.length_c   1.000
_cell.angle_alpha   90.00
_cell.angle_beta   90.00
_cell.angle_gamma   90.00
#
_symmetry.space_group_name_H-M   'P 1'
#
loop_
_entity.id
_entity.type
_entity.pdbx_description
1 polymer ?
#
loop_
_entity_poly.entity_id
_entity_poly.type
_entity_poly.pdbx_seq_one_letter_code
_entity_poly.pdbx_strand_id
1 'polypeptide(L)'
;MNLQHHFLIAMPALQDPIFRRSVVYICEYNDEGAMGIIINKPLENLQVEGILEKLKIVPEPRNPEIRLDKPVMLGGPLAEDRGFILHTPPSDFSSSIRISDNTVITTSRDVLETLGTDRQPGNVLVALGYSSWEKGQLEQEILDNAWLTAPADQNILFRTPIADRWREAAKLIGIDIVTMPGVAGHAVMSGTFLGFDFGTKSIGVAVGQRITATARPLPALKAQDGKPDWNVIEKLLKEWQPEAVIVGLPLNMDGTEQPLTARARNFANKIHGRFGVAILLHDERLSTVEARAGLFEHGGYRALNKGSVDSASAVVILESYFEQSF
;
A
#
# COMPACT_ATOMS: atom_id res chain seq x y z
N MET A 1 -27.22 -0.75 -0.61
CA MET A 1 -26.45 0.50 -0.46
C MET A 1 -26.17 1.00 -1.87
N ASN A 2 -26.43 2.25 -2.23
CA ASN A 2 -26.08 2.73 -3.59
C ASN A 2 -24.69 3.37 -3.53
N LEU A 3 -23.74 2.80 -4.27
CA LEU A 3 -22.34 3.26 -4.33
C LEU A 3 -22.03 4.14 -5.54
N GLN A 4 -23.01 4.43 -6.40
CA GLN A 4 -22.82 5.43 -7.45
C GLN A 4 -22.40 6.77 -6.83
N HIS A 5 -21.49 7.48 -7.48
CA HIS A 5 -20.93 8.73 -6.97
C HIS A 5 -20.15 8.59 -5.64
N HIS A 6 -19.51 7.44 -5.43
CA HIS A 6 -18.58 7.22 -4.32
C HIS A 6 -17.16 6.94 -4.81
N PHE A 7 -16.20 7.11 -3.91
CA PHE A 7 -14.87 6.57 -4.05
C PHE A 7 -14.77 5.20 -3.39
N LEU A 8 -14.16 4.25 -4.08
CA LEU A 8 -13.51 3.10 -3.47
C LEU A 8 -12.04 3.45 -3.24
N ILE A 9 -11.57 3.26 -2.02
CA ILE A 9 -10.22 3.58 -1.61
C ILE A 9 -9.55 2.27 -1.26
N ALA A 10 -8.54 1.88 -2.04
CA ALA A 10 -7.84 0.62 -1.85
C ALA A 10 -7.21 0.57 -0.46
N MET A 11 -7.51 -0.48 0.30
CA MET A 11 -6.86 -0.70 1.58
C MET A 11 -5.35 -0.94 1.38
N PRO A 12 -4.49 -0.53 2.32
CA PRO A 12 -3.03 -0.76 2.20
C PRO A 12 -2.64 -2.23 1.99
N ALA A 13 -3.50 -3.13 2.47
CA ALA A 13 -3.43 -4.57 2.32
C ALA A 13 -3.50 -5.05 0.86
N LEU A 14 -4.27 -4.34 0.03
CA LEU A 14 -4.56 -4.73 -1.35
C LEU A 14 -3.28 -4.66 -2.19
N GLN A 15 -2.70 -5.83 -2.48
CA GLN A 15 -1.43 -5.96 -3.21
C GLN A 15 -1.60 -6.12 -4.73
N ASP A 16 -2.82 -6.11 -5.24
CA ASP A 16 -3.05 -6.13 -6.67
C ASP A 16 -2.24 -5.00 -7.37
N PRO A 17 -1.41 -5.28 -8.38
CA PRO A 17 -0.52 -4.29 -8.98
C PRO A 17 -1.23 -3.06 -9.54
N ILE A 18 -2.45 -3.25 -10.07
CA ILE A 18 -3.26 -2.18 -10.67
C ILE A 18 -3.94 -1.37 -9.55
N PHE A 19 -4.52 -2.07 -8.58
CA PHE A 19 -5.37 -1.44 -7.55
C PHE A 19 -4.64 -1.04 -6.26
N ARG A 20 -3.40 -1.45 -6.02
CA ARG A 20 -2.63 -1.05 -4.85
C ARG A 20 -2.53 0.46 -4.77
N ARG A 21 -2.96 1.04 -3.63
CA ARG A 21 -3.04 2.50 -3.40
C ARG A 21 -3.85 3.25 -4.47
N SER A 22 -4.86 2.61 -5.04
CA SER A 22 -5.77 3.26 -6.00
C SER A 22 -6.95 3.94 -5.30
N VAL A 23 -7.50 4.95 -5.98
CA VAL A 23 -8.82 5.50 -5.72
C VAL A 23 -9.65 5.29 -6.97
N VAL A 24 -10.75 4.55 -6.86
CA VAL A 24 -11.69 4.30 -7.95
C VAL A 24 -12.92 5.18 -7.72
N TYR A 25 -13.33 5.93 -8.73
CA TYR A 25 -14.60 6.65 -8.73
C TYR A 25 -15.69 5.80 -9.39
N ILE A 26 -16.75 5.49 -8.64
CA ILE A 26 -17.86 4.64 -9.10
C ILE A 26 -18.84 5.46 -9.94
N CYS A 27 -18.90 5.11 -11.21
CA CYS A 27 -19.69 5.79 -12.22
C CYS A 27 -21.08 5.17 -12.36
N GLU A 28 -21.17 3.85 -12.19
CA GLU A 28 -22.42 3.10 -12.25
C GLU A 28 -22.44 2.03 -11.15
N TYR A 29 -23.59 1.84 -10.52
CA TYR A 29 -23.82 0.78 -9.53
C TYR A 29 -25.29 0.36 -9.59
N ASN A 30 -25.55 -0.89 -9.96
CA ASN A 30 -26.89 -1.44 -10.15
C ASN A 30 -26.94 -2.96 -9.83
N ASP A 31 -28.07 -3.61 -10.11
CA ASP A 31 -28.28 -5.03 -9.81
C ASP A 31 -27.45 -5.99 -10.68
N GLU A 32 -26.85 -5.51 -11.77
CA GLU A 32 -25.98 -6.28 -12.67
C GLU A 32 -24.49 -6.18 -12.28
N GLY A 33 -24.11 -5.12 -11.55
CA GLY A 33 -22.75 -4.92 -11.07
C GLY A 33 -22.40 -3.45 -10.84
N ALA A 34 -21.09 -3.16 -10.90
CA ALA A 34 -20.57 -1.81 -10.74
C ALA A 34 -19.50 -1.50 -11.78
N MET A 35 -19.42 -0.23 -12.18
CA MET A 35 -18.38 0.28 -13.07
C MET A 35 -17.70 1.49 -12.42
N GLY A 36 -16.37 1.51 -12.48
CA GLY A 36 -15.58 2.60 -11.94
C GLY A 36 -14.33 2.91 -12.75
N ILE A 37 -13.78 4.09 -12.48
CA ILE A 37 -12.56 4.61 -13.11
C ILE A 37 -11.54 4.90 -12.03
N ILE A 38 -10.32 4.36 -12.14
CA ILE A 38 -9.20 4.74 -11.28
C ILE A 38 -8.78 6.18 -11.60
N ILE A 39 -8.71 7.04 -10.58
CA ILE A 39 -8.50 8.49 -10.74
C ILE A 39 -7.12 8.97 -10.27
N ASN A 40 -6.24 8.07 -9.84
CA ASN A 40 -4.96 8.44 -9.22
C ASN A 40 -3.74 7.64 -9.73
N LYS A 41 -3.87 7.01 -10.89
CA LYS A 41 -2.79 6.25 -11.55
C LYS A 41 -2.53 6.87 -12.92
N PRO A 42 -1.54 7.77 -13.06
CA PRO A 42 -1.21 8.34 -14.37
C PRO A 42 -0.52 7.30 -15.24
N LEU A 43 -0.85 7.25 -16.52
CA LEU A 43 -0.11 6.48 -17.51
C LEU A 43 1.22 7.17 -17.81
N GLU A 44 2.30 6.40 -17.83
CA GLU A 44 3.63 6.92 -18.15
C GLU A 44 3.67 7.44 -19.59
N ASN A 45 4.23 8.63 -19.77
CA ASN A 45 4.45 9.26 -21.07
C ASN A 45 3.19 9.47 -21.93
N LEU A 46 2.00 9.48 -21.34
CA LEU A 46 0.76 9.79 -22.05
C LEU A 46 0.05 11.01 -21.42
N GLN A 47 -0.02 12.08 -22.19
CA GLN A 47 -0.71 13.32 -21.83
C GLN A 47 -1.93 13.53 -22.75
N VAL A 48 -2.85 14.38 -22.31
CA VAL A 48 -4.06 14.71 -23.07
C VAL A 48 -3.72 15.23 -24.47
N GLU A 49 -2.72 16.09 -24.59
CA GLU A 49 -2.23 16.58 -25.89
C GLU A 49 -1.86 15.42 -26.85
N GLY A 50 -1.12 14.43 -26.35
CA GLY A 50 -0.73 13.25 -27.15
C GLY A 50 -1.92 12.39 -27.58
N ILE A 51 -3.03 12.35 -26.82
CA ILE A 51 -4.27 11.70 -27.27
C ILE A 51 -4.90 12.49 -28.42
N LEU A 52 -4.99 13.81 -28.29
CA LEU A 52 -5.59 14.67 -29.32
C LEU A 52 -4.83 14.58 -30.64
N GLU A 53 -3.50 14.55 -30.59
CA GLU A 53 -2.65 14.34 -31.76
C GLU A 53 -2.88 12.98 -32.43
N LYS A 54 -2.88 11.89 -31.65
CA LYS A 54 -3.13 10.53 -32.16
C LYS A 54 -4.49 10.41 -32.83
N LEU A 55 -5.51 11.05 -32.26
CA LEU A 55 -6.87 11.08 -32.81
C LEU A 55 -7.05 12.09 -33.94
N LYS A 56 -6.00 12.83 -34.33
CA LYS A 56 -6.04 13.89 -35.34
C LYS A 56 -7.14 14.92 -35.04
N ILE A 57 -7.34 15.21 -33.77
CA ILE A 57 -8.25 16.27 -33.31
C ILE A 57 -7.46 17.57 -33.45
N VAL A 58 -7.76 18.29 -34.53
CA VAL A 58 -7.12 19.57 -34.80
C VAL A 58 -7.72 20.61 -33.86
N PRO A 59 -6.91 21.30 -33.05
CA PRO A 59 -7.42 22.43 -32.33
C PRO A 59 -7.83 23.57 -33.27
N GLU A 60 -9.11 23.93 -33.25
CA GLU A 60 -9.53 25.33 -33.43
C GLU A 60 -8.73 26.19 -32.42
N PRO A 61 -8.45 27.49 -32.68
CA PRO A 61 -7.47 28.25 -31.91
C PRO A 61 -7.61 28.01 -30.40
N ARG A 62 -6.64 27.26 -29.84
CA ARG A 62 -6.63 26.89 -28.43
C ARG A 62 -6.40 28.15 -27.60
N ASN A 63 -7.10 28.24 -26.49
CA ASN A 63 -6.79 29.22 -25.49
C ASN A 63 -5.44 28.86 -24.84
N PRO A 64 -4.38 29.69 -25.00
CA PRO A 64 -3.05 29.39 -24.49
C PRO A 64 -2.97 29.32 -22.96
N GLU A 65 -3.99 29.81 -22.24
CA GLU A 65 -4.08 29.69 -20.79
C GLU A 65 -4.48 28.28 -20.34
N ILE A 66 -5.07 27.47 -21.23
CA ILE A 66 -5.53 26.12 -20.91
C ILE A 66 -4.41 25.10 -21.15
N ARG A 67 -3.95 24.52 -20.04
CA ARG A 67 -2.90 23.50 -20.02
C ARG A 67 -3.42 22.12 -20.44
N LEU A 68 -2.84 21.55 -21.50
CA LEU A 68 -3.14 20.23 -22.05
C LEU A 68 -2.07 19.16 -21.76
N ASP A 69 -1.01 19.54 -21.07
CA ASP A 69 0.03 18.64 -20.59
C ASP A 69 -0.40 17.81 -19.36
N LYS A 70 -1.70 17.77 -19.10
CA LYS A 70 -2.28 16.95 -18.04
C LYS A 70 -2.08 15.47 -18.36
N PRO A 71 -1.70 14.64 -17.38
CA PRO A 71 -1.56 13.21 -17.57
C PRO A 71 -2.91 12.54 -17.82
N VAL A 72 -2.88 11.47 -18.61
CA VAL A 72 -4.02 10.56 -18.80
C VAL A 72 -3.97 9.49 -17.71
N MET A 73 -5.10 9.16 -17.10
CA MET A 73 -5.17 8.12 -16.07
C MET A 73 -5.32 6.73 -16.69
N LEU A 74 -4.71 5.73 -16.05
CA LEU A 74 -5.15 4.34 -16.17
C LEU A 74 -6.47 4.23 -15.42
N GLY A 75 -7.58 4.00 -16.12
CA GLY A 75 -8.92 3.90 -15.56
C GLY A 75 -9.27 2.50 -15.06
N GLY A 76 -8.59 1.46 -15.53
CA GLY A 76 -8.72 0.09 -15.05
C GLY A 76 -8.22 -0.96 -16.07
N PRO A 77 -8.31 -2.25 -15.75
CA PRO A 77 -7.74 -3.33 -16.56
C PRO A 77 -8.55 -3.69 -17.80
N LEU A 78 -9.79 -3.19 -17.94
CA LEU A 78 -10.67 -3.55 -19.05
C LEU A 78 -10.70 -2.46 -20.11
N ALA A 79 -10.74 -2.87 -21.38
CA ALA A 79 -10.87 -2.00 -22.54
C ALA A 79 -9.86 -0.84 -22.54
N GLU A 80 -8.57 -1.14 -22.39
CA GLU A 80 -7.46 -0.17 -22.30
C GLU A 80 -7.37 0.79 -23.50
N ASP A 81 -8.00 0.46 -24.63
CA ASP A 81 -8.09 1.26 -25.84
C ASP A 81 -9.27 2.26 -25.83
N ARG A 82 -10.19 2.15 -24.88
CA ARG A 82 -11.35 3.04 -24.75
C ARG A 82 -11.10 4.20 -23.79
N GLY A 83 -11.45 5.40 -24.24
CA GLY A 83 -11.35 6.63 -23.44
C GLY A 83 -12.63 6.97 -22.69
N PHE A 84 -12.47 7.36 -21.44
CA PHE A 84 -13.51 7.91 -20.57
C PHE A 84 -13.10 9.29 -20.12
N ILE A 85 -14.00 10.26 -20.26
CA ILE A 85 -13.79 11.65 -19.86
C ILE A 85 -14.73 11.97 -18.72
N LEU A 86 -14.19 12.16 -17.52
CA LEU A 86 -14.92 12.71 -16.38
C LEU A 86 -14.83 14.23 -16.41
N HIS A 87 -15.96 14.91 -16.30
CA HIS A 87 -15.98 16.38 -16.28
C HIS A 87 -17.14 16.95 -15.48
N THR A 88 -17.05 18.24 -15.16
CA THR A 88 -18.20 19.01 -14.65
C THR A 88 -19.19 19.29 -15.78
N PRO A 89 -20.48 19.52 -15.49
CA PRO A 89 -21.45 19.99 -16.48
C PRO A 89 -20.92 21.18 -17.32
N PRO A 90 -21.36 21.34 -18.59
CA PRO A 90 -22.56 20.74 -19.20
C PRO A 90 -22.40 19.28 -19.65
N SER A 91 -23.51 18.65 -20.04
CA SER A 91 -23.59 17.24 -20.51
C SER A 91 -24.22 17.16 -21.92
N ASP A 92 -23.97 18.17 -22.75
CA ASP A 92 -24.52 18.33 -24.09
C ASP A 92 -23.77 17.54 -25.17
N PHE A 93 -22.78 16.74 -24.79
CA PHE A 93 -22.07 15.84 -25.69
C PHE A 93 -22.86 14.57 -26.00
N SER A 94 -22.62 14.03 -27.20
CA SER A 94 -23.39 12.94 -27.82
C SER A 94 -23.47 11.65 -27.00
N SER A 95 -22.43 11.28 -26.24
CA SER A 95 -22.43 10.09 -25.38
C SER A 95 -22.07 10.46 -23.94
N SER A 96 -22.94 11.23 -23.28
CA SER A 96 -22.77 11.67 -21.89
C SER A 96 -23.78 11.03 -20.94
N ILE A 97 -23.31 10.59 -19.78
CA ILE A 97 -24.14 10.10 -18.69
C ILE A 97 -23.85 10.96 -17.46
N ARG A 98 -24.91 11.53 -16.86
CA ARG A 98 -24.79 12.28 -15.61
C ARG A 98 -24.71 11.30 -14.44
N ILE A 99 -23.62 11.36 -13.67
CA ILE A 99 -23.40 10.51 -12.49
C ILE A 99 -23.95 11.20 -11.23
N SER A 100 -23.76 12.52 -11.13
CA SER A 100 -24.32 13.39 -10.09
C SER A 100 -24.55 14.80 -10.63
N ASP A 101 -25.07 15.72 -9.80
CA ASP A 101 -25.34 17.10 -10.20
C ASP A 101 -24.09 17.83 -10.76
N ASN A 102 -22.91 17.42 -10.30
CA ASN A 102 -21.63 18.09 -10.62
C ASN A 102 -20.64 17.19 -11.38
N THR A 103 -20.99 15.95 -11.72
CA THR A 103 -20.09 15.04 -12.44
C THR A 103 -20.81 14.32 -13.58
N VAL A 104 -20.18 14.36 -14.74
CA VAL A 104 -20.61 13.71 -15.98
C VAL A 104 -19.47 12.80 -16.46
N ILE A 105 -19.83 11.66 -17.03
CA ILE A 105 -18.91 10.80 -17.78
C ILE A 105 -19.30 10.81 -19.25
N THR A 106 -18.33 11.00 -20.12
CA THR A 106 -18.52 11.05 -21.57
C THR A 106 -17.51 10.15 -22.27
N THR A 107 -17.99 9.44 -23.29
CA THR A 107 -17.17 8.51 -24.11
C THR A 107 -17.09 8.95 -25.57
N SER A 108 -17.83 9.98 -25.95
CA SER A 108 -17.83 10.53 -27.30
C SER A 108 -16.59 11.40 -27.55
N ARG A 109 -16.26 11.56 -28.83
CA ARG A 109 -15.08 12.33 -29.28
C ARG A 109 -15.27 13.84 -29.19
N ASP A 110 -16.49 14.32 -29.32
CA ASP A 110 -16.86 15.74 -29.28
C ASP A 110 -16.38 16.47 -28.01
N VAL A 111 -16.36 15.83 -26.84
CA VAL A 111 -15.77 16.44 -25.63
C VAL A 111 -14.26 16.66 -25.78
N LEU A 112 -13.54 15.74 -26.44
CA LEU A 112 -12.10 15.86 -26.69
C LEU A 112 -11.80 17.03 -27.64
N GLU A 113 -12.71 17.33 -28.56
CA GLU A 113 -12.61 18.47 -29.49
C GLU A 113 -12.74 19.82 -28.78
N THR A 114 -13.39 19.86 -27.60
CA THR A 114 -13.47 21.09 -26.79
C THR A 114 -12.22 21.34 -25.94
N LEU A 115 -11.39 20.33 -25.69
CA LEU A 115 -10.25 20.46 -24.78
C LEU A 115 -9.23 21.48 -25.30
N GLY A 116 -8.86 22.41 -24.44
CA GLY A 116 -7.99 23.53 -24.80
C GLY A 116 -8.70 24.71 -25.46
N THR A 117 -10.03 24.68 -25.59
CA THR A 117 -10.83 25.81 -26.07
C THR A 117 -11.65 26.41 -24.92
N ASP A 118 -12.23 27.59 -25.12
CA ASP A 118 -13.13 28.22 -24.15
C ASP A 118 -14.42 27.42 -23.90
N ARG A 119 -14.72 26.42 -24.76
CA ARG A 119 -15.85 25.49 -24.60
C ARG A 119 -15.54 24.29 -23.70
N GLN A 120 -14.28 24.14 -23.24
CA GLN A 120 -13.91 23.04 -22.36
C GLN A 120 -14.72 23.10 -21.05
N PRO A 121 -15.17 21.95 -20.51
CA PRO A 121 -15.72 21.90 -19.17
C PRO A 121 -14.73 22.45 -18.12
N GLY A 122 -15.29 23.05 -17.05
CA GLY A 122 -14.50 23.70 -16.00
C GLY A 122 -13.45 22.79 -15.36
N ASN A 123 -13.80 21.53 -15.07
CA ASN A 123 -12.84 20.49 -14.73
C ASN A 123 -12.98 19.28 -15.64
N VAL A 124 -11.85 18.66 -15.98
CA VAL A 124 -11.75 17.49 -16.86
C VAL A 124 -10.68 16.53 -16.34
N LEU A 125 -10.98 15.24 -16.38
CA LEU A 125 -10.06 14.12 -16.17
C LEU A 125 -10.27 13.12 -17.31
N VAL A 126 -9.18 12.74 -17.99
CA VAL A 126 -9.20 11.75 -19.08
C VAL A 126 -8.57 10.46 -18.57
N ALA A 127 -9.26 9.34 -18.79
CA ALA A 127 -8.81 8.00 -18.42
C ALA A 127 -8.93 7.02 -19.60
N LEU A 128 -8.07 6.01 -19.63
CA LEU A 128 -8.15 4.89 -20.56
C LEU A 128 -8.48 3.60 -19.80
N GLY A 129 -9.43 2.84 -20.33
CA GLY A 129 -9.96 1.65 -19.67
C GLY A 129 -10.81 1.95 -18.45
N TYR A 130 -11.37 0.89 -17.87
CA TYR A 130 -12.25 0.96 -16.69
C TYR A 130 -12.13 -0.30 -15.83
N SER A 131 -12.68 -0.21 -14.63
CA SER A 131 -12.84 -1.32 -13.70
C SER A 131 -14.30 -1.72 -13.64
N SER A 132 -14.56 -3.02 -13.61
CA SER A 132 -15.91 -3.58 -13.52
C SER A 132 -15.95 -4.62 -12.41
N TRP A 133 -17.06 -4.64 -11.69
CA TRP A 133 -17.38 -5.67 -10.72
C TRP A 133 -18.64 -6.39 -11.17
N GLU A 134 -18.62 -7.72 -11.06
CA GLU A 134 -19.82 -8.52 -11.24
C GLU A 134 -20.78 -8.33 -10.07
N LYS A 135 -22.04 -8.73 -10.27
CA LYS A 135 -23.08 -8.70 -9.23
C LYS A 135 -22.60 -9.34 -7.92
N GLY A 136 -22.60 -8.54 -6.84
CA GLY A 136 -22.24 -8.99 -5.49
C GLY A 136 -20.73 -9.05 -5.21
N GLN A 137 -19.88 -8.89 -6.23
CA GLN A 137 -18.43 -8.95 -6.08
C GLN A 137 -17.91 -7.76 -5.27
N LEU A 138 -18.36 -6.54 -5.60
CA LEU A 138 -17.88 -5.32 -4.93
C LEU A 138 -18.26 -5.33 -3.44
N GLU A 139 -19.47 -5.78 -3.12
CA GLU A 139 -19.95 -5.90 -1.75
C GLU A 139 -19.12 -6.91 -0.97
N GLN A 140 -18.79 -8.04 -1.59
CA GLN A 140 -17.92 -9.05 -0.99
C GLN A 140 -16.51 -8.50 -0.74
N GLU A 141 -15.93 -7.79 -1.71
CA GLU A 141 -14.61 -7.16 -1.54
C GLU A 141 -14.61 -6.07 -0.45
N ILE A 142 -15.70 -5.34 -0.27
CA ILE A 142 -15.86 -4.40 0.85
C ILE A 142 -15.93 -5.16 2.19
N LEU A 143 -16.68 -6.26 2.26
CA LEU A 143 -16.76 -7.11 3.45
C LEU A 143 -15.41 -7.75 3.80
N ASP A 144 -14.63 -8.11 2.79
CA ASP A 144 -13.28 -8.65 2.93
C ASP A 144 -12.24 -7.57 3.22
N ASN A 145 -12.67 -6.31 3.38
CA ASN A 145 -11.84 -5.15 3.67
C ASN A 145 -10.77 -4.88 2.61
N ALA A 146 -11.07 -5.16 1.34
CA ALA A 146 -10.24 -4.71 0.22
C ALA A 146 -10.42 -3.22 -0.07
N TRP A 147 -11.64 -2.69 0.17
CA TRP A 147 -12.02 -1.32 -0.14
C TRP A 147 -12.64 -0.59 1.06
N LEU A 148 -12.21 0.64 1.28
CA LEU A 148 -12.99 1.62 2.03
C LEU A 148 -13.89 2.39 1.06
N THR A 149 -15.03 2.89 1.54
CA THR A 149 -15.96 3.69 0.75
C THR A 149 -16.08 5.09 1.33
N ALA A 150 -16.11 6.10 0.46
CA ALA A 150 -16.33 7.49 0.84
C ALA A 150 -17.21 8.19 -0.21
N PRO A 151 -18.06 9.16 0.17
CA PRO A 151 -18.73 10.02 -0.80
C PRO A 151 -17.71 10.71 -1.70
N ALA A 152 -18.00 10.82 -3.00
CA ALA A 152 -17.09 11.48 -3.92
C ALA A 152 -17.02 12.99 -3.66
N ASP A 153 -15.80 13.52 -3.58
CA ASP A 153 -15.53 14.95 -3.46
C ASP A 153 -14.93 15.51 -4.75
N GLN A 154 -15.45 16.65 -5.20
CA GLN A 154 -15.04 17.31 -6.44
C GLN A 154 -13.58 17.79 -6.41
N ASN A 155 -13.10 18.26 -5.25
CA ASN A 155 -11.72 18.71 -5.14
C ASN A 155 -10.79 17.50 -5.27
N ILE A 156 -11.08 16.37 -4.62
CA ILE A 156 -10.30 15.14 -4.77
C ILE A 156 -10.31 14.62 -6.22
N LEU A 157 -11.48 14.64 -6.86
CA LEU A 157 -11.64 14.12 -8.21
C LEU A 157 -10.85 14.94 -9.26
N PHE A 158 -10.81 16.26 -9.12
CA PHE A 158 -10.29 17.15 -10.18
C PHE A 158 -9.08 18.01 -9.80
N ARG A 159 -8.94 18.41 -8.53
CA ARG A 159 -8.00 19.46 -8.11
C ARG A 159 -6.85 18.95 -7.25
N THR A 160 -7.11 17.98 -6.37
CA THR A 160 -6.10 17.40 -5.49
C THR A 160 -5.00 16.76 -6.32
N PRO A 161 -3.71 17.01 -5.99
CA PRO A 161 -2.58 16.36 -6.66
C PRO A 161 -2.75 14.84 -6.67
N ILE A 162 -2.47 14.22 -7.81
CA ILE A 162 -2.72 12.79 -8.07
C ILE A 162 -2.14 11.89 -6.97
N ALA A 163 -0.90 12.16 -6.55
CA ALA A 163 -0.21 11.39 -5.51
C ALA A 163 -0.89 11.48 -4.13
N ASP A 164 -1.61 12.57 -3.85
CA ASP A 164 -2.27 12.80 -2.58
C ASP A 164 -3.70 12.26 -2.54
N ARG A 165 -4.34 12.01 -3.70
CA ARG A 165 -5.77 11.63 -3.79
C ARG A 165 -6.12 10.42 -2.92
N TRP A 166 -5.25 9.40 -2.85
CA TRP A 166 -5.47 8.21 -2.03
C TRP A 166 -5.56 8.54 -0.53
N ARG A 167 -4.65 9.38 -0.03
CA ARG A 167 -4.65 9.80 1.37
C ARG A 167 -5.81 10.76 1.67
N GLU A 168 -6.04 11.74 0.81
CA GLU A 168 -7.09 12.74 1.03
C GLU A 168 -8.50 12.12 0.93
N ALA A 169 -8.69 11.10 0.08
CA ALA A 169 -9.97 10.38 0.00
C ALA A 169 -10.28 9.65 1.30
N ALA A 170 -9.29 9.01 1.93
CA ALA A 170 -9.49 8.34 3.21
C ALA A 170 -9.78 9.31 4.36
N LYS A 171 -9.21 10.51 4.33
CA LYS A 171 -9.49 11.55 5.33
C LYS A 171 -10.95 11.99 5.35
N LEU A 172 -11.68 11.87 4.23
CA LEU A 172 -13.12 12.20 4.18
C LEU A 172 -13.94 11.39 5.18
N ILE A 173 -13.51 10.17 5.49
CA ILE A 173 -14.14 9.27 6.45
C ILE A 173 -13.41 9.25 7.81
N GLY A 174 -12.57 10.26 8.07
CA GLY A 174 -11.85 10.41 9.33
C GLY A 174 -10.67 9.46 9.49
N ILE A 175 -10.19 8.87 8.40
CA ILE A 175 -9.14 7.85 8.40
C ILE A 175 -7.83 8.41 7.84
N ASP A 176 -6.74 8.26 8.60
CA ASP A 176 -5.39 8.41 8.04
C ASP A 176 -4.89 7.05 7.53
N ILE A 177 -5.14 6.81 6.24
CA ILE A 177 -4.85 5.53 5.57
C ILE A 177 -3.35 5.20 5.50
N VAL A 178 -2.47 6.18 5.68
CA VAL A 178 -1.01 5.94 5.75
C VAL A 178 -0.64 5.31 7.09
N THR A 179 -1.40 5.62 8.14
CA THR A 179 -1.25 5.05 9.48
C THR A 179 -2.11 3.79 9.71
N MET A 180 -2.92 3.41 8.71
CA MET A 180 -3.77 2.24 8.80
C MET A 180 -2.97 0.94 8.72
N PRO A 181 -3.22 0.00 9.64
CA PRO A 181 -2.82 -1.39 9.46
C PRO A 181 -3.33 -1.97 8.15
N GLY A 182 -2.50 -2.75 7.45
CA GLY A 182 -2.91 -3.53 6.29
C GLY A 182 -3.84 -4.72 6.62
N VAL A 183 -4.57 -4.70 7.73
CA VAL A 183 -5.53 -5.75 8.10
C VAL A 183 -6.64 -5.08 8.90
N ALA A 184 -7.90 -5.29 8.50
CA ALA A 184 -9.04 -4.81 9.27
C ALA A 184 -9.12 -5.50 10.63
N GLY A 185 -9.14 -4.69 11.69
CA GLY A 185 -9.40 -5.14 13.05
C GLY A 185 -8.22 -4.89 14.00
N HIS A 186 -8.39 -3.85 14.83
CA HIS A 186 -7.64 -3.48 16.03
C HIS A 186 -6.38 -2.64 15.85
N ALA A 187 -6.55 -1.34 16.17
CA ALA A 187 -5.55 -0.34 16.55
C ALA A 187 -4.45 -0.02 15.52
N VAL A 188 -4.26 1.28 15.26
CA VAL A 188 -3.08 1.95 14.65
C VAL A 188 -1.87 1.00 14.43
N MET A 189 -1.57 0.60 13.19
CA MET A 189 -0.37 -0.21 12.89
C MET A 189 0.52 0.54 11.90
N SER A 190 1.38 1.37 12.46
CA SER A 190 2.81 1.24 12.17
C SER A 190 3.21 -0.22 12.38
N GLY A 191 3.14 -1.05 11.32
CA GLY A 191 3.38 -2.50 11.38
C GLY A 191 4.66 -2.80 12.17
N THR A 192 4.46 -3.35 13.35
CA THR A 192 5.55 -3.68 14.28
C THR A 192 5.95 -5.12 14.05
N PHE A 193 7.24 -5.38 13.96
CA PHE A 193 7.79 -6.72 13.82
C PHE A 193 8.63 -7.03 15.05
N LEU A 194 8.60 -8.28 15.49
CA LEU A 194 9.54 -8.78 16.48
C LEU A 194 10.59 -9.65 15.79
N GLY A 195 11.86 -9.30 15.98
CA GLY A 195 13.01 -10.09 15.54
C GLY A 195 13.55 -10.95 16.67
N PHE A 196 13.86 -12.21 16.39
CA PHE A 196 14.56 -13.11 17.31
C PHE A 196 15.86 -13.64 16.69
N ASP A 197 16.96 -13.47 17.41
CA ASP A 197 18.23 -14.16 17.16
C ASP A 197 18.28 -15.41 18.05
N PHE A 198 18.13 -16.59 17.46
CA PHE A 198 18.02 -17.82 18.22
C PHE A 198 19.38 -18.30 18.74
N GLY A 199 19.56 -18.28 20.07
CA GLY A 199 20.69 -18.91 20.75
C GLY A 199 20.28 -19.91 21.83
N THR A 200 21.18 -20.84 22.15
CA THR A 200 20.91 -21.93 23.10
C THR A 200 20.95 -21.48 24.57
N LYS A 201 21.64 -20.39 24.87
CA LYS A 201 21.76 -19.80 26.22
C LYS A 201 21.02 -18.46 26.36
N SER A 202 20.99 -17.69 25.29
CA SER A 202 20.34 -16.40 25.21
C SER A 202 19.75 -16.25 23.81
N ILE A 203 18.53 -15.72 23.73
CA ILE A 203 17.84 -15.41 22.47
C ILE A 203 17.72 -13.89 22.42
N GLY A 204 18.34 -13.28 21.43
CA GLY A 204 18.24 -11.84 21.20
C GLY A 204 16.84 -11.47 20.75
N VAL A 205 16.34 -10.31 21.17
CA VAL A 205 15.00 -9.82 20.80
C VAL A 205 15.09 -8.38 20.32
N ALA A 206 14.45 -8.06 19.20
CA ALA A 206 14.32 -6.70 18.72
C ALA A 206 12.88 -6.40 18.33
N VAL A 207 12.52 -5.12 18.37
CA VAL A 207 11.27 -4.62 17.82
C VAL A 207 11.58 -3.58 16.76
N GLY A 208 10.91 -3.64 15.63
CA GLY A 208 11.17 -2.76 14.49
C GLY A 208 9.91 -2.42 13.74
N GLN A 209 10.02 -1.39 12.90
CA GLN A 209 8.91 -0.89 12.10
C GLN A 209 9.33 -0.78 10.65
N ARG A 210 8.47 -1.28 9.76
CA ARG A 210 8.72 -1.22 8.32
C ARG A 210 8.87 0.21 7.79
N ILE A 211 8.09 1.16 8.32
CA ILE A 211 8.03 2.54 7.79
C ILE A 211 9.38 3.24 7.90
N THR A 212 10.05 3.10 9.04
CA THR A 212 11.37 3.70 9.27
C THR A 212 12.50 2.79 8.80
N ALA A 213 12.22 1.52 8.49
CA ALA A 213 13.20 0.47 8.24
C ALA A 213 14.26 0.33 9.35
N THR A 214 13.89 0.66 10.59
CA THR A 214 14.78 0.61 11.76
C THR A 214 14.24 -0.34 12.83
N ALA A 215 15.14 -0.88 13.65
CA ALA A 215 14.81 -1.67 14.82
C ALA A 215 15.52 -1.17 16.08
N ARG A 216 15.00 -1.57 17.24
CA ARG A 216 15.64 -1.33 18.53
C ARG A 216 15.68 -2.63 19.35
N PRO A 217 16.73 -2.82 20.16
CA PRO A 217 16.84 -4.02 20.97
C PRO A 217 15.81 -4.01 22.12
N LEU A 218 15.29 -5.18 22.44
CA LEU A 218 14.55 -5.49 23.65
C LEU A 218 15.42 -6.37 24.58
N PRO A 219 15.04 -6.57 25.85
CA PRO A 219 15.77 -7.47 26.74
C PRO A 219 15.83 -8.90 26.17
N ALA A 220 17.04 -9.47 26.08
CA ALA A 220 17.24 -10.83 25.60
C ALA A 220 16.55 -11.86 26.52
N LEU A 221 16.06 -12.94 25.94
CA LEU A 221 15.47 -14.04 26.70
C LEU A 221 16.57 -14.99 27.16
N LYS A 222 16.59 -15.32 28.45
CA LYS A 222 17.40 -16.45 28.92
C LYS A 222 16.80 -17.75 28.38
N ALA A 223 17.65 -18.60 27.83
CA ALA A 223 17.27 -19.90 27.32
C ALA A 223 18.10 -21.00 28.00
N GLN A 224 17.48 -22.15 28.23
CA GLN A 224 18.16 -23.37 28.66
C GLN A 224 18.07 -24.39 27.54
N ASP A 225 19.20 -24.68 26.89
CA ASP A 225 19.27 -25.53 25.69
C ASP A 225 18.26 -25.11 24.60
N GLY A 226 18.20 -23.79 24.32
CA GLY A 226 17.31 -23.21 23.31
C GLY A 226 15.83 -23.20 23.69
N LYS A 227 15.50 -23.46 24.96
CA LYS A 227 14.14 -23.32 25.49
C LYS A 227 14.05 -22.03 26.32
N PRO A 228 13.38 -20.98 25.84
CA PRO A 228 13.09 -19.79 26.63
C PRO A 228 11.90 -20.01 27.57
N ASP A 229 11.69 -19.05 28.47
CA ASP A 229 10.40 -18.92 29.16
C ASP A 229 9.33 -18.40 28.19
N TRP A 230 8.37 -19.26 27.87
CA TRP A 230 7.31 -18.97 26.92
C TRP A 230 6.32 -17.92 27.42
N ASN A 231 6.20 -17.72 28.73
CA ASN A 231 5.35 -16.66 29.28
C ASN A 231 5.93 -15.27 28.96
N VAL A 232 7.25 -15.16 28.84
CA VAL A 232 7.89 -13.89 28.45
C VAL A 232 7.63 -13.60 26.98
N ILE A 233 7.70 -14.62 26.11
CA ILE A 233 7.34 -14.49 24.69
C ILE A 233 5.87 -14.09 24.55
N GLU A 234 4.96 -14.75 25.28
CA GLU A 234 3.54 -14.39 25.24
C GLU A 234 3.30 -12.93 25.63
N LYS A 235 3.98 -12.44 26.68
CA LYS A 235 3.91 -11.04 27.08
C LYS A 235 4.39 -10.11 25.97
N LEU A 236 5.53 -10.42 25.33
CA LEU A 236 6.05 -9.63 24.22
C LEU A 236 5.08 -9.60 23.04
N LEU A 237 4.48 -10.74 22.67
CA LEU A 237 3.51 -10.80 21.58
C LEU A 237 2.23 -10.02 21.90
N LYS A 238 1.75 -10.07 23.15
CA LYS A 238 0.59 -9.29 23.61
C LYS A 238 0.88 -7.80 23.69
N GLU A 239 2.08 -7.42 24.11
CA GLU A 239 2.51 -6.04 24.27
C GLU A 239 2.74 -5.35 22.92
N TRP A 240 3.47 -6.00 22.01
CA TRP A 240 3.88 -5.41 20.74
C TRP A 240 2.92 -5.69 19.58
N GLN A 241 2.02 -6.67 19.74
CA GLN A 241 1.06 -7.11 18.73
C GLN A 241 1.66 -7.15 17.31
N PRO A 242 2.76 -7.89 17.10
CA PRO A 242 3.50 -7.79 15.85
C PRO A 242 2.72 -8.37 14.67
N GLU A 243 2.88 -7.75 13.50
CA GLU A 243 2.33 -8.23 12.23
C GLU A 243 2.95 -9.58 11.84
N ALA A 244 4.26 -9.70 12.02
CA ALA A 244 4.99 -10.94 11.89
C ALA A 244 6.18 -10.98 12.85
N VAL A 245 6.59 -12.21 13.16
CA VAL A 245 7.81 -12.49 13.90
C VAL A 245 8.87 -12.98 12.92
N ILE A 246 10.02 -12.31 12.93
CA ILE A 246 11.19 -12.67 12.13
C ILE A 246 12.13 -13.48 13.01
N VAL A 247 12.50 -14.69 12.58
CA VAL A 247 13.49 -15.52 13.28
C VAL A 247 14.71 -15.68 12.37
N GLY A 248 15.87 -15.30 12.89
CA GLY A 248 17.14 -15.51 12.21
C GLY A 248 17.39 -16.99 11.94
N LEU A 249 17.82 -17.29 10.72
CA LEU A 249 18.16 -18.62 10.26
C LEU A 249 19.69 -18.68 10.04
N PRO A 250 20.45 -19.28 10.97
CA PRO A 250 21.88 -19.39 10.83
C PRO A 250 22.19 -20.41 9.73
N LEU A 251 22.86 -19.99 8.67
CA LEU A 251 23.28 -20.82 7.55
C LEU A 251 24.80 -20.66 7.31
N ASN A 252 25.45 -21.68 6.76
CA ASN A 252 26.84 -21.58 6.31
C ASN A 252 26.95 -20.68 5.09
N MET A 253 28.13 -20.10 4.80
CA MET A 253 28.32 -19.19 3.66
C MET A 253 27.83 -19.75 2.31
N ASP A 254 27.96 -21.07 2.11
CA ASP A 254 27.49 -21.78 0.91
C ASP A 254 25.98 -22.06 0.89
N GLY A 255 25.25 -21.66 1.93
CA GLY A 255 23.79 -21.84 2.09
C GLY A 255 23.38 -23.15 2.74
N THR A 256 24.34 -23.99 3.13
CA THR A 256 24.03 -25.25 3.80
C THR A 256 23.59 -25.03 5.26
N GLU A 257 22.75 -25.93 5.76
CA GLU A 257 22.25 -25.85 7.14
C GLU A 257 23.34 -26.19 8.16
N GLN A 258 23.28 -25.49 9.29
CA GLN A 258 24.06 -25.77 10.50
C GLN A 258 23.26 -26.62 11.48
N PRO A 259 23.89 -27.28 12.46
CA PRO A 259 23.18 -27.95 13.54
C PRO A 259 22.18 -27.05 14.29
N LEU A 260 22.42 -25.73 14.32
CA LEU A 260 21.55 -24.74 14.97
C LEU A 260 20.34 -24.36 14.11
N THR A 261 20.40 -24.51 12.78
CA THR A 261 19.33 -24.13 11.83
C THR A 261 18.03 -24.87 12.13
N ALA A 262 18.10 -26.19 12.30
CA ALA A 262 16.94 -27.00 12.65
C ALA A 262 16.34 -26.60 14.02
N ARG A 263 17.18 -26.16 14.96
CA ARG A 263 16.73 -25.69 16.29
C ARG A 263 16.04 -24.33 16.19
N ALA A 264 16.56 -23.40 15.40
CA ALA A 264 15.93 -22.11 15.11
C ALA A 264 14.56 -22.29 14.42
N ARG A 265 14.49 -23.19 13.41
CA ARG A 265 13.23 -23.54 12.73
C ARG A 265 12.21 -24.15 13.68
N ASN A 266 12.65 -25.03 14.57
CA ASN A 266 11.79 -25.61 15.61
C ASN A 266 11.32 -24.58 16.64
N PHE A 267 12.15 -23.59 16.97
CA PHE A 267 11.77 -22.47 17.83
C PHE A 267 10.69 -21.62 17.17
N ALA A 268 10.89 -21.23 15.90
CA ALA A 268 9.91 -20.57 15.05
C ALA A 268 8.56 -21.31 15.01
N ASN A 269 8.58 -22.60 14.68
CA ASN A 269 7.37 -23.44 14.63
C ASN A 269 6.64 -23.52 15.98
N LYS A 270 7.39 -23.50 17.10
CA LYS A 270 6.78 -23.48 18.43
C LYS A 270 6.13 -22.14 18.76
N ILE A 271 6.69 -21.01 18.33
CA ILE A 271 6.04 -19.70 18.48
C ILE A 271 4.73 -19.70 17.68
N HIS A 272 4.79 -20.10 16.41
CA HIS A 272 3.60 -20.19 15.55
C HIS A 272 2.53 -21.12 16.16
N GLY A 273 2.90 -22.36 16.49
CA GLY A 273 1.94 -23.35 17.00
C GLY A 273 1.34 -23.01 18.37
N ARG A 274 2.01 -22.19 19.18
CA ARG A 274 1.50 -21.78 20.51
C ARG A 274 0.66 -20.54 20.47
N PHE A 275 0.98 -19.58 19.60
CA PHE A 275 0.41 -18.24 19.65
C PHE A 275 -0.30 -17.81 18.36
N GLY A 276 -0.23 -18.62 17.29
CA GLY A 276 -0.91 -18.35 16.02
C GLY A 276 -0.33 -17.18 15.22
N VAL A 277 0.78 -16.59 15.64
CA VAL A 277 1.42 -15.46 14.97
C VAL A 277 2.14 -15.87 13.69
N ALA A 278 2.14 -15.00 12.68
CA ALA A 278 2.89 -15.23 11.45
C ALA A 278 4.39 -15.27 11.75
N ILE A 279 5.10 -16.24 11.15
CA ILE A 279 6.54 -16.41 11.31
C ILE A 279 7.19 -16.36 9.94
N LEU A 280 8.27 -15.58 9.83
CA LEU A 280 9.16 -15.55 8.68
C LEU A 280 10.58 -15.89 9.14
N LEU A 281 11.26 -16.71 8.35
CA LEU A 281 12.66 -17.07 8.59
C LEU A 281 13.53 -16.16 7.73
N HIS A 282 14.57 -15.56 8.32
CA HIS A 282 15.46 -14.65 7.61
C HIS A 282 16.88 -15.21 7.53
N ASP A 283 17.48 -15.19 6.33
CA ASP A 283 18.84 -15.68 6.12
C ASP A 283 19.87 -14.69 6.69
N GLU A 284 20.59 -15.11 7.72
CA GLU A 284 21.54 -14.25 8.44
C GLU A 284 22.84 -13.95 7.66
N ARG A 285 23.11 -14.67 6.56
CA ARG A 285 24.37 -14.53 5.79
C ARG A 285 24.51 -13.18 5.09
N LEU A 286 23.38 -12.54 4.79
CA LEU A 286 23.34 -11.28 4.06
C LEU A 286 23.57 -10.06 4.97
N SER A 287 23.68 -10.26 6.29
CA SER A 287 24.21 -9.23 7.18
C SER A 287 25.73 -9.16 7.01
N THR A 288 26.21 -8.20 6.23
CA THR A 288 27.64 -8.07 5.96
C THR A 288 28.40 -7.92 7.28
N VAL A 289 29.63 -8.44 7.33
CA VAL A 289 30.57 -8.17 8.44
C VAL A 289 30.73 -6.64 8.62
N GLU A 290 30.59 -5.88 7.53
CA GLU A 290 30.53 -4.42 7.51
C GLU A 290 29.25 -3.82 8.10
N ALA A 291 28.06 -4.41 7.95
CA ALA A 291 26.84 -3.96 8.65
C ALA A 291 26.95 -4.22 10.15
N ARG A 292 27.51 -5.38 10.53
CA ARG A 292 27.90 -5.66 11.92
C ARG A 292 28.95 -4.65 12.42
N ALA A 293 29.90 -4.21 11.59
CA ALA A 293 30.93 -3.23 11.92
C ALA A 293 30.42 -1.77 11.94
N GLY A 294 29.51 -1.38 11.05
CA GLY A 294 28.94 -0.04 10.95
C GLY A 294 28.04 0.32 12.14
N LEU A 295 27.41 -0.69 12.76
CA LEU A 295 26.75 -0.58 14.07
C LEU A 295 27.72 -0.29 15.22
N PHE A 296 29.02 -0.55 15.09
CA PHE A 296 30.05 -0.11 16.04
C PHE A 296 30.51 1.34 15.81
N GLU A 297 30.37 1.88 14.58
CA GLU A 297 30.86 3.21 14.23
C GLU A 297 29.85 4.33 14.51
N HIS A 298 28.53 4.06 14.46
CA HIS A 298 27.49 5.11 14.56
C HIS A 298 26.92 5.36 15.97
N GLY A 299 27.43 4.74 17.04
CA GLY A 299 26.83 4.98 18.37
C GLY A 299 27.47 4.22 19.51
N GLY A 300 28.74 4.52 19.78
CA GLY A 300 29.51 3.91 20.86
C GLY A 300 28.77 3.77 22.20
N TYR A 301 29.11 2.70 22.91
CA TYR A 301 28.71 2.40 24.28
C TYR A 301 28.76 3.64 25.19
N ARG A 302 27.63 4.33 25.40
CA ARG A 302 27.42 5.28 26.51
C ARG A 302 25.97 5.80 26.60
N ALA A 303 25.05 4.89 26.90
CA ALA A 303 23.82 5.21 27.64
C ALA A 303 23.26 3.91 28.28
N LEU A 304 23.66 3.65 29.54
CA LEU A 304 22.93 2.97 30.64
C LEU A 304 21.92 1.86 30.22
N ASN A 305 22.13 0.56 30.44
CA ASN A 305 22.41 -0.16 31.68
C ASN A 305 22.97 -1.56 31.35
N LYS A 306 23.73 -2.19 32.27
CA LYS A 306 24.16 -3.60 32.17
C LYS A 306 22.94 -4.52 31.95
N GLY A 307 22.70 -4.90 30.70
CA GLY A 307 21.59 -5.79 30.30
C GLY A 307 21.14 -5.64 28.85
N SER A 308 21.50 -4.57 28.14
CA SER A 308 21.00 -4.26 26.78
C SER A 308 21.94 -4.61 25.62
N VAL A 309 23.09 -5.25 25.88
CA VAL A 309 24.05 -5.64 24.82
C VAL A 309 23.62 -6.92 24.09
N ASP A 310 22.76 -7.73 24.71
CA ASP A 310 22.52 -9.13 24.30
C ASP A 310 21.59 -9.29 23.08
N SER A 311 21.12 -8.20 22.45
CA SER A 311 20.13 -8.27 21.35
C SER A 311 20.51 -7.49 20.09
N ALA A 312 21.75 -7.04 19.97
CA ALA A 312 22.21 -6.32 18.78
C ALA A 312 22.03 -7.14 17.48
N SER A 313 22.32 -8.44 17.51
CA SER A 313 22.10 -9.33 16.36
C SER A 313 20.63 -9.37 15.90
N ALA A 314 19.68 -9.33 16.85
CA ALA A 314 18.26 -9.35 16.52
C ALA A 314 17.80 -8.06 15.82
N VAL A 315 18.45 -6.92 16.13
CA VAL A 315 18.24 -5.65 15.42
C VAL A 315 18.71 -5.79 13.97
N VAL A 316 19.94 -6.31 13.78
CA VAL A 316 20.52 -6.52 12.44
C VAL A 316 19.64 -7.43 11.58
N ILE A 317 19.16 -8.54 12.14
CA ILE A 317 18.25 -9.47 11.46
C ILE A 317 17.00 -8.72 10.97
N LEU A 318 16.42 -7.88 11.83
CA LEU A 318 15.17 -7.22 11.54
C LEU A 318 15.31 -6.09 10.51
N GLU A 319 16.39 -5.28 10.62
CA GLU A 319 16.70 -4.23 9.64
C GLU A 319 17.09 -4.82 8.28
N SER A 320 17.92 -5.87 8.28
CA SER A 320 18.28 -6.60 7.05
C SER A 320 17.06 -7.20 6.36
N TYR A 321 16.08 -7.70 7.12
CA TYR A 321 14.82 -8.17 6.57
C TYR A 321 14.02 -7.05 5.91
N PHE A 322 13.97 -5.85 6.53
CA PHE A 322 13.30 -4.70 5.95
C PHE A 322 13.94 -4.24 4.64
N GLU A 323 15.28 -4.13 4.59
CA GLU A 323 16.03 -3.73 3.39
C GLU A 323 15.84 -4.69 2.20
N GLN A 324 15.65 -5.99 2.45
CA GLN A 324 15.47 -6.97 1.37
C GLN A 324 14.03 -7.11 0.90
N SER A 325 13.07 -6.75 1.75
CA SER A 325 11.65 -7.00 1.52
C SER A 325 10.90 -5.77 1.00
N PHE A 326 11.46 -4.57 1.13
CA PHE A 326 10.83 -3.28 0.82
C PHE A 326 11.79 -2.31 0.14
#